data_AF-A0A420W1W1-F1
#
_entry.id   AF-A0A420W1W1-F1
#
_cell.length_a   1.000
_cell.length_b   1.000
_cell.length_c   1.000
_cell.angle_alpha   90.00
_cell.angle_beta   90.00
_cell.angle_gamma   90.00
#
_symmetry.space_group_name_H-M   'P 1'
#
loop_
_entity.id
_entity.type
_entity.pdbx_description
1 polymer ?
#
loop_
_entity_poly.entity_id
_entity_poly.type
_entity_poly.pdbx_seq_one_letter_code
_entity_poly.pdbx_strand_id
1 'polypeptide(L)'
;MKRKKKTKAPVNSSKETRERYQASTKSMKLLFEKMVGPGYFEMLPPKLLAQFFEKRYPALKIIVDEDVIADAQTRDGYRASITSFIKKYTLTLPTGEEISIPTFFTDLALIVHFVQFVSNHCIKEHVKMRAAFAPYFTSGDWLLQTKNHIFNVLSFTNEQFYDPVKGTLQFDVSDLALTKPGGRNQIRLRRLKNKLDKQEIDGITRPIVAIGDASVFVGDWTQWIQFDPARFGITHISDTEAKPLYIQHHALNRFEERSYSPKGYVQVYLAKTFIHGKPEVIVYRGQVLIACYCARHKIGYFLVSYHGDKWVIRTFLFLTNEGTPEGTKLKELVGLEKEDAKYLMIDRVTAFLDYDIEHDQRLRTLFETAGCGSLFGYIKLFVRPEDNVKNSASIANYLFGKADDFDEFIQI
;
A
#
# COMPACT_ATOMS: atom_id res chain seq x y z
N MET A 1 46.58 22.30 40.85
CA MET A 1 45.65 21.17 41.12
C MET A 1 45.18 20.57 39.79
N LYS A 2 45.65 19.37 39.43
CA LYS A 2 45.20 18.63 38.23
C LYS A 2 43.98 17.78 38.59
N ARG A 3 42.82 18.04 37.96
CA ARG A 3 41.60 17.21 38.09
C ARG A 3 41.83 15.83 37.46
N LYS A 4 41.77 14.77 38.27
CA LYS A 4 41.78 13.37 37.81
C LYS A 4 40.55 13.10 36.93
N LYS A 5 40.78 12.66 35.69
CA LYS A 5 39.76 12.02 34.83
C LYS A 5 39.28 10.74 35.53
N LYS A 6 37.98 10.64 35.83
CA LYS A 6 37.33 9.36 36.18
C LYS A 6 37.32 8.47 34.95
N THR A 7 38.15 7.43 34.95
CA THR A 7 38.07 6.29 34.02
C THR A 7 36.76 5.55 34.29
N LYS A 8 35.90 5.43 33.28
CA LYS A 8 34.72 4.55 33.34
C LYS A 8 35.20 3.11 33.52
N ALA A 9 34.64 2.40 34.50
CA ALA A 9 34.89 0.98 34.71
C ALA A 9 34.52 0.17 33.46
N PRO A 10 35.25 -0.92 33.14
CA PRO A 10 34.92 -1.79 32.02
C PRO A 10 33.60 -2.50 32.32
N VAL A 11 32.60 -2.27 31.47
CA VAL A 11 31.33 -3.02 31.49
C VAL A 11 31.65 -4.49 31.20
N ASN A 12 31.02 -5.38 31.96
CA ASN A 12 31.34 -6.81 32.10
C ASN A 12 30.90 -7.61 30.84
N SER A 13 31.58 -7.41 29.71
CA SER A 13 31.22 -7.90 28.37
C SER A 13 31.02 -9.41 28.26
N SER A 14 31.70 -10.22 29.07
CA SER A 14 31.60 -11.69 29.06
C SER A 14 30.24 -12.21 29.52
N LYS A 15 29.65 -11.59 30.55
CA LYS A 15 28.34 -11.99 31.08
C LYS A 15 27.23 -11.64 30.09
N GLU A 16 27.27 -10.45 29.52
CA GLU A 16 26.31 -10.00 28.49
C GLU A 16 26.37 -10.87 27.22
N THR A 17 27.57 -11.24 26.76
CA THR A 17 27.72 -12.13 25.60
C THR A 17 27.13 -13.52 25.90
N ARG A 18 27.33 -14.05 27.11
CA ARG A 18 26.77 -15.35 27.52
C ARG A 18 25.24 -15.32 27.58
N GLU A 19 24.66 -14.26 28.13
CA GLU A 19 23.20 -14.07 28.18
C GLU A 19 22.60 -13.95 26.77
N ARG A 20 23.26 -13.20 25.86
CA ARG A 20 22.85 -13.10 24.45
C ARG A 20 22.93 -14.43 23.73
N TYR A 21 23.99 -15.21 23.96
CA TYR A 21 24.15 -16.55 23.39
C TYR A 21 23.01 -17.48 23.84
N GLN A 22 22.70 -17.49 25.15
CA GLN A 22 21.61 -18.32 25.69
C GLN A 22 20.24 -17.90 25.15
N ALA A 23 19.95 -16.60 25.10
CA ALA A 23 18.72 -16.08 24.51
C ALA A 23 18.59 -16.45 23.03
N SER A 24 19.67 -16.32 22.26
CA SER A 24 19.71 -16.69 20.84
C SER A 24 19.50 -18.18 20.64
N THR A 25 20.12 -19.03 21.47
CA THR A 25 19.97 -20.49 21.41
C THR A 25 18.53 -20.90 21.71
N LYS A 26 17.91 -20.30 22.74
CA LYS A 26 16.50 -20.53 23.08
C LYS A 26 15.57 -20.10 21.94
N SER A 27 15.82 -18.94 21.33
CA SER A 27 15.05 -18.45 20.19
C SER A 27 15.17 -19.37 18.97
N MET A 28 16.37 -19.85 18.66
CA MET A 28 16.57 -20.83 17.57
C MET A 28 15.85 -22.14 17.85
N LYS A 29 15.94 -22.67 19.08
CA LYS A 29 15.22 -23.89 19.45
C LYS A 29 13.71 -23.76 19.20
N LEU A 30 13.11 -22.68 19.70
CA LEU A 30 11.69 -22.40 19.47
C LEU A 30 11.37 -22.29 17.97
N LEU A 31 12.23 -21.67 17.17
CA LEU A 31 12.03 -21.56 15.73
C LEU A 31 12.12 -22.93 15.02
N PHE A 32 13.07 -23.79 15.39
CA PHE A 32 13.13 -25.17 14.90
C PHE A 32 11.84 -25.93 15.20
N GLU A 33 11.37 -25.85 16.45
CA GLU A 33 10.12 -26.49 16.87
C GLU A 33 8.93 -25.97 16.06
N LYS A 34 8.83 -24.66 15.84
CA LYS A 34 7.80 -24.05 15.01
C LYS A 34 7.87 -24.49 13.54
N MET A 35 9.06 -24.67 12.98
CA MET A 35 9.24 -25.01 11.57
C MET A 35 9.01 -26.50 11.28
N VAL A 36 9.50 -27.39 12.13
CA VAL A 36 9.54 -28.83 11.80
C VAL A 36 9.14 -29.74 12.97
N GLY A 37 8.69 -29.17 14.09
CA GLY A 37 8.34 -29.91 15.30
C GLY A 37 9.55 -30.24 16.19
N PRO A 38 9.31 -30.90 17.34
CA PRO A 38 10.33 -31.19 18.33
C PRO A 38 11.38 -32.21 17.85
N GLY A 39 12.58 -32.17 18.43
CA GLY A 39 13.63 -33.17 18.24
C GLY A 39 14.63 -32.85 17.11
N TYR A 40 14.33 -31.90 16.22
CA TYR A 40 15.26 -31.50 15.15
C TYR A 40 16.38 -30.58 15.64
N PHE A 41 16.10 -29.73 16.64
CA PHE A 41 17.11 -28.85 17.22
C PHE A 41 18.21 -29.66 17.93
N GLU A 42 17.83 -30.73 18.61
CA GLU A 42 18.73 -31.63 19.34
C GLU A 42 19.71 -32.40 18.42
N MET A 43 19.44 -32.44 17.11
CA MET A 43 20.37 -32.99 16.12
C MET A 43 21.58 -32.08 15.86
N LEU A 44 21.58 -30.83 16.35
CA LEU A 44 22.68 -29.89 16.18
C LEU A 44 23.77 -30.12 17.23
N PRO A 45 25.02 -30.44 16.83
CA PRO A 45 26.14 -30.47 17.74
C PRO A 45 26.39 -29.10 18.39
N PRO A 46 26.86 -29.02 19.66
CA PRO A 46 27.12 -27.75 20.34
C PRO A 46 28.06 -26.80 19.59
N LYS A 47 29.04 -27.34 18.85
CA LYS A 47 29.96 -26.55 18.00
C LYS A 47 29.22 -25.80 16.89
N LEU A 48 28.14 -26.36 16.33
CA LEU A 48 27.34 -25.69 15.31
C LEU A 48 26.48 -24.60 15.92
N LEU A 49 25.96 -24.77 17.13
CA LEU A 49 25.19 -23.72 17.83
C LEU A 49 26.04 -22.46 18.07
N ALA A 50 27.31 -22.63 18.44
CA ALA A 50 28.26 -21.53 18.54
C ALA A 50 28.43 -20.80 17.19
N GLN A 51 28.58 -21.56 16.10
CA GLN A 51 28.70 -21.00 14.76
C GLN A 51 27.44 -20.28 14.29
N PHE A 52 26.25 -20.77 14.64
CA PHE A 52 24.99 -20.09 14.32
C PHE A 52 24.90 -18.71 15.00
N PHE A 53 25.35 -18.63 16.25
CA PHE A 53 25.40 -17.36 16.97
C PHE A 53 26.40 -16.38 16.33
N GLU A 54 27.60 -16.86 15.97
CA GLU A 54 28.65 -16.04 15.35
C GLU A 54 28.30 -15.58 13.93
N LYS A 55 27.65 -16.46 13.14
CA LYS A 55 27.31 -16.22 11.72
C LYS A 55 25.88 -15.75 11.52
N ARG A 56 25.21 -15.29 12.58
CA ARG A 56 23.84 -14.79 12.50
C ARG A 56 23.75 -13.66 11.49
N TYR A 57 22.74 -13.71 10.62
CA TYR A 57 22.49 -12.60 9.72
C TYR A 57 22.15 -11.33 10.52
N PRO A 58 22.68 -10.16 10.10
CA PRO A 58 22.37 -8.90 10.76
C PRO A 58 20.87 -8.60 10.62
N ALA A 59 20.36 -7.73 11.49
CA ALA A 59 18.99 -7.26 11.40
C ALA A 59 18.72 -6.61 10.04
N LEU A 60 17.51 -6.83 9.52
CA LEU A 60 17.06 -6.23 8.25
C LEU A 60 17.19 -4.71 8.31
N LYS A 61 17.92 -4.13 7.37
CA LYS A 61 18.11 -2.68 7.28
C LYS A 61 17.57 -2.14 5.97
N ILE A 62 16.78 -1.07 6.07
CA ILE A 62 16.32 -0.30 4.92
C ILE A 62 17.25 0.88 4.68
N ILE A 63 17.81 0.94 3.47
CA ILE A 63 18.70 2.01 3.02
C ILE A 63 17.91 2.91 2.09
N VAL A 64 17.80 4.17 2.49
CA VAL A 64 17.14 5.23 1.74
C VAL A 64 18.18 6.28 1.44
N ASP A 65 18.65 6.32 0.20
CA ASP A 65 19.67 7.25 -0.27
C ASP A 65 19.05 8.64 -0.56
N GLU A 66 19.87 9.70 -0.52
CA GLU A 66 19.40 11.09 -0.62
C GLU A 66 18.91 11.46 -2.03
N ASP A 67 19.43 10.78 -3.06
CA ASP A 67 18.98 10.91 -4.45
C ASP A 67 17.58 10.29 -4.67
N VAL A 68 17.17 9.36 -3.79
CA VAL A 68 15.88 8.68 -3.87
C VAL A 68 14.78 9.48 -3.16
N ILE A 69 15.04 9.92 -1.93
CA ILE A 69 14.18 10.84 -1.17
C ILE A 69 15.07 11.94 -0.60
N ALA A 70 14.96 13.14 -1.16
CA ALA A 70 15.85 14.25 -0.85
C ALA A 70 15.62 14.86 0.55
N ASP A 71 14.36 14.93 0.99
CA ASP A 71 14.01 15.53 2.27
C ASP A 71 14.25 14.58 3.45
N ALA A 72 14.95 15.05 4.49
CA ALA A 72 15.32 14.24 5.64
C ALA A 72 14.11 13.81 6.47
N GLN A 73 13.15 14.71 6.69
CA GLN A 73 11.92 14.42 7.44
C GLN A 73 11.10 13.32 6.74
N THR A 74 11.00 13.40 5.41
CA THR A 74 10.34 12.40 4.56
C THR A 74 11.07 11.06 4.61
N ARG A 75 12.41 11.05 4.59
CA ARG A 75 13.21 9.81 4.77
C ARG A 75 12.95 9.16 6.12
N ASP A 76 12.89 9.95 7.19
CA ASP A 76 12.67 9.43 8.53
C ASP A 76 11.23 8.93 8.72
N GLY A 77 10.26 9.64 8.14
CA GLY A 77 8.87 9.19 8.03
C GLY A 77 8.75 7.85 7.30
N TYR A 78 9.41 7.71 6.14
CA TYR A 78 9.44 6.45 5.40
C TYR A 78 10.02 5.30 6.24
N ARG A 79 11.18 5.52 6.88
CA ARG A 79 11.83 4.50 7.73
C ARG A 79 10.94 4.11 8.90
N ALA A 80 10.26 5.07 9.53
CA ALA A 80 9.34 4.82 10.63
C ALA A 80 8.15 3.96 10.17
N SER A 81 7.54 4.29 9.03
CA SER A 81 6.42 3.53 8.45
C SER A 81 6.79 2.08 8.16
N ILE A 82 7.88 1.83 7.43
CA ILE A 82 8.35 0.47 7.13
C ILE A 82 8.73 -0.28 8.41
N THR A 83 9.42 0.38 9.35
CA THR A 83 9.82 -0.27 10.62
C THR A 83 8.61 -0.65 11.45
N SER A 84 7.59 0.22 11.53
CA SER A 84 6.33 -0.08 12.21
C SER A 84 5.63 -1.27 11.54
N PHE A 85 5.63 -1.33 10.21
CA PHE A 85 5.04 -2.45 9.48
C PHE A 85 5.77 -3.76 9.81
N ILE A 86 7.08 -3.80 9.64
CA ILE A 86 7.92 -4.98 9.90
C ILE A 86 7.72 -5.53 11.32
N LYS A 87 7.48 -4.64 12.31
CA LYS A 87 7.25 -5.04 13.70
C LYS A 87 5.84 -5.58 13.98
N LYS A 88 4.82 -5.10 13.25
CA LYS A 88 3.41 -5.44 13.52
C LYS A 88 2.97 -6.74 12.84
N TYR A 89 3.57 -7.09 11.72
CA TYR A 89 3.11 -8.21 10.90
C TYR A 89 3.83 -9.52 11.24
N THR A 90 3.04 -10.60 11.30
CA THR A 90 3.51 -11.98 11.43
C THR A 90 3.35 -12.73 10.11
N LEU A 91 4.05 -13.85 10.00
CA LEU A 91 4.05 -14.76 8.86
C LEU A 91 3.67 -16.15 9.34
N THR A 92 2.78 -16.81 8.61
CA THR A 92 2.36 -18.17 8.90
C THR A 92 3.29 -19.17 8.22
N LEU A 93 3.90 -20.04 9.01
CA LEU A 93 4.70 -21.16 8.55
C LEU A 93 3.80 -22.27 7.95
N PRO A 94 4.35 -23.18 7.13
CA PRO A 94 3.66 -24.39 6.66
C PRO A 94 3.03 -25.25 7.77
N THR A 95 3.56 -25.16 8.98
CA THR A 95 3.03 -25.83 10.18
C THR A 95 1.81 -25.15 10.80
N GLY A 96 1.44 -23.95 10.33
CA GLY A 96 0.41 -23.09 10.92
C GLY A 96 0.93 -22.14 12.01
N GLU A 97 2.17 -22.32 12.46
CA GLU A 97 2.80 -21.47 13.48
C GLU A 97 3.13 -20.07 12.94
N GLU A 98 3.16 -19.07 13.81
CA GLU A 98 3.48 -17.69 13.42
C GLU A 98 4.90 -17.27 13.81
N ILE A 99 5.53 -16.47 12.95
CA ILE A 99 6.83 -15.82 13.18
C ILE A 99 6.82 -14.35 12.78
N SER A 100 7.73 -13.56 13.33
CA SER A 100 7.91 -12.16 12.93
C SER A 100 8.70 -12.03 11.63
N ILE A 101 8.47 -10.94 10.87
CA ILE A 101 9.27 -10.60 9.69
C ILE A 101 10.79 -10.48 10.02
N PRO A 102 11.22 -9.85 11.14
CA PRO A 102 12.63 -9.86 11.54
C PRO A 102 13.21 -11.26 11.69
N THR A 103 12.47 -12.19 12.31
CA THR A 103 12.90 -13.60 12.47
C THR A 103 13.05 -14.29 11.13
N PHE A 104 12.15 -14.02 10.17
CA PHE A 104 12.19 -14.58 8.82
C PHE A 104 13.49 -14.21 8.07
N PHE A 105 13.86 -12.93 8.09
CA PHE A 105 15.07 -12.45 7.40
C PHE A 105 16.38 -12.72 8.15
N THR A 106 16.33 -13.23 9.38
CA THR A 106 17.53 -13.49 10.19
C THR A 106 17.69 -14.98 10.48
N ASP A 107 17.03 -15.48 11.53
CA ASP A 107 17.23 -16.83 12.03
C ASP A 107 16.70 -17.89 11.07
N LEU A 108 15.52 -17.67 10.48
CA LEU A 108 14.96 -18.62 9.51
C LEU A 108 15.85 -18.71 8.27
N ALA A 109 16.27 -17.57 7.71
CA ALA A 109 17.18 -17.54 6.58
C ALA A 109 18.50 -18.30 6.87
N LEU A 110 19.06 -18.12 8.07
CA LEU A 110 20.27 -18.84 8.49
C LEU A 110 20.03 -20.34 8.56
N ILE A 111 18.93 -20.77 9.21
CA ILE A 111 18.57 -22.19 9.35
C ILE A 111 18.37 -22.81 7.97
N VAL A 112 17.60 -22.18 7.10
CA VAL A 112 17.33 -22.67 5.74
C VAL A 112 18.62 -22.85 4.96
N HIS A 113 19.50 -21.84 4.91
CA HIS A 113 20.77 -21.98 4.19
C HIS A 113 21.67 -23.06 4.80
N PHE A 114 21.73 -23.15 6.13
CA PHE A 114 22.50 -24.20 6.78
C PHE A 114 21.96 -25.59 6.41
N VAL A 115 20.65 -25.82 6.56
CA VAL A 115 20.07 -27.13 6.29
C VAL A 115 20.20 -27.50 4.82
N GLN A 116 19.96 -26.55 3.92
CA GLN A 116 19.99 -26.78 2.49
C GLN A 116 21.41 -27.01 1.93
N PHE A 117 22.41 -26.26 2.42
CA PHE A 117 23.74 -26.22 1.78
C PHE A 117 24.89 -26.79 2.63
N VAL A 118 24.71 -26.95 3.95
CA VAL A 118 25.81 -27.30 4.87
C VAL A 118 25.54 -28.60 5.64
N SER A 119 24.29 -28.91 5.97
CA SER A 119 23.94 -30.00 6.90
C SER A 119 24.50 -31.37 6.52
N ASN A 120 24.59 -31.69 5.23
CA ASN A 120 25.14 -32.94 4.70
C ASN A 120 26.61 -33.19 5.08
N HIS A 121 27.36 -32.15 5.44
CA HIS A 121 28.77 -32.26 5.82
C HIS A 121 28.99 -32.33 7.34
N CYS A 122 27.97 -32.04 8.15
CA CYS A 122 28.16 -31.86 9.59
C CYS A 122 27.07 -32.49 10.48
N ILE A 123 26.01 -33.06 9.90
CA ILE A 123 24.93 -33.73 10.62
C ILE A 123 24.79 -35.16 10.09
N LYS A 124 24.80 -36.14 11.00
CA LYS A 124 24.64 -37.56 10.64
C LYS A 124 23.25 -37.81 10.06
N GLU A 125 22.21 -37.28 10.69
CA GLU A 125 20.80 -37.39 10.30
C GLU A 125 20.38 -36.34 9.25
N HIS A 126 21.31 -35.81 8.45
CA HIS A 126 21.03 -34.71 7.51
C HIS A 126 19.91 -35.04 6.50
N VAL A 127 19.75 -36.30 6.08
CA VAL A 127 18.65 -36.69 5.17
C VAL A 127 17.29 -36.43 5.81
N LYS A 128 17.11 -36.83 7.07
CA LYS A 128 15.89 -36.58 7.85
C LYS A 128 15.66 -35.08 8.04
N MET A 129 16.71 -34.34 8.40
CA MET A 129 16.62 -32.89 8.56
C MET A 129 16.25 -32.20 7.24
N ARG A 130 16.88 -32.57 6.12
CA ARG A 130 16.58 -31.97 4.81
C ARG A 130 15.16 -32.27 4.35
N ALA A 131 14.66 -33.48 4.58
CA ALA A 131 13.28 -33.83 4.24
C ALA A 131 12.27 -32.97 5.01
N ALA A 132 12.49 -32.77 6.32
CA ALA A 132 11.61 -31.95 7.15
C ALA A 132 11.62 -30.46 6.76
N PHE A 133 12.78 -29.92 6.38
CA PHE A 133 12.92 -28.52 5.99
C PHE A 133 12.65 -28.24 4.50
N ALA A 134 12.35 -29.27 3.70
CA ALA A 134 12.18 -29.13 2.24
C ALA A 134 11.20 -28.02 1.81
N PRO A 135 10.03 -27.81 2.48
CA PRO A 135 9.12 -26.72 2.13
C PRO A 135 9.72 -25.31 2.23
N TYR A 136 10.78 -25.14 3.04
CA TYR A 136 11.40 -23.85 3.34
C TYR A 136 12.60 -23.52 2.46
N PHE A 137 13.06 -24.46 1.63
CA PHE A 137 14.27 -24.26 0.81
C PHE A 137 14.10 -23.15 -0.22
N THR A 138 15.22 -22.62 -0.72
CA THR A 138 15.22 -21.53 -1.69
C THR A 138 14.58 -21.88 -3.03
N SER A 139 14.45 -23.18 -3.32
CA SER A 139 13.71 -23.71 -4.47
C SER A 139 12.24 -24.04 -4.15
N GLY A 140 11.80 -23.88 -2.90
CA GLY A 140 10.45 -24.18 -2.46
C GLY A 140 9.49 -23.00 -2.66
N ASP A 141 8.24 -23.32 -3.02
CA ASP A 141 7.21 -22.32 -3.31
C ASP A 141 6.89 -21.44 -2.10
N TRP A 142 6.85 -22.00 -0.89
CA TRP A 142 6.50 -21.25 0.31
C TRP A 142 7.45 -20.08 0.53
N LEU A 143 8.77 -20.31 0.50
CA LEU A 143 9.74 -19.23 0.75
C LEU A 143 9.62 -18.12 -0.30
N LEU A 144 9.46 -18.48 -1.57
CA LEU A 144 9.30 -17.52 -2.66
C LEU A 144 8.00 -16.72 -2.51
N GLN A 145 6.89 -17.39 -2.26
CA GLN A 145 5.58 -16.77 -2.07
C GLN A 145 5.57 -15.86 -0.84
N THR A 146 6.10 -16.31 0.30
CA THR A 146 6.21 -15.51 1.52
C THR A 146 7.08 -14.27 1.30
N LYS A 147 8.24 -14.42 0.63
CA LYS A 147 9.09 -13.29 0.27
C LYS A 147 8.34 -12.28 -0.59
N ASN A 148 7.72 -12.74 -1.69
CA ASN A 148 6.97 -11.87 -2.59
C ASN A 148 5.79 -11.20 -1.89
N HIS A 149 5.07 -11.93 -1.03
CA HIS A 149 3.99 -11.39 -0.22
C HIS A 149 4.48 -10.26 0.69
N ILE A 150 5.55 -10.46 1.45
CA ILE A 150 6.13 -9.41 2.32
C ILE A 150 6.42 -8.15 1.50
N PHE A 151 7.09 -8.28 0.37
CA PHE A 151 7.45 -7.11 -0.44
C PHE A 151 6.25 -6.44 -1.12
N ASN A 152 5.26 -7.21 -1.57
CA ASN A 152 4.01 -6.66 -2.11
C ASN A 152 3.22 -5.90 -1.05
N VAL A 153 3.24 -6.33 0.22
CA VAL A 153 2.57 -5.55 1.27
C VAL A 153 3.41 -4.33 1.68
N LEU A 154 4.73 -4.47 1.77
CA LEU A 154 5.62 -3.34 2.03
C LEU A 154 5.58 -2.27 0.93
N SER A 155 5.35 -2.66 -0.33
CA SER A 155 5.31 -1.71 -1.45
C SER A 155 4.14 -0.74 -1.38
N PHE A 156 3.06 -1.05 -0.64
CA PHE A 156 2.04 -0.02 -0.35
C PHE A 156 2.65 1.19 0.36
N THR A 157 3.65 1.01 1.22
CA THR A 157 4.35 2.17 1.81
C THR A 157 5.13 2.95 0.75
N ASN A 158 5.68 2.28 -0.28
CA ASN A 158 6.39 2.96 -1.37
C ASN A 158 5.46 3.90 -2.15
N GLU A 159 4.22 3.49 -2.38
CA GLU A 159 3.25 4.29 -3.13
C GLU A 159 2.84 5.58 -2.41
N GLN A 160 2.95 5.64 -1.08
CA GLN A 160 2.74 6.88 -0.34
C GLN A 160 3.75 7.97 -0.71
N PHE A 161 4.91 7.58 -1.24
CA PHE A 161 6.02 8.46 -1.66
C PHE A 161 6.18 8.52 -3.18
N TYR A 162 5.13 8.12 -3.90
CA TYR A 162 5.02 8.30 -5.34
C TYR A 162 5.15 9.78 -5.71
N ASP A 163 5.96 10.05 -6.72
CA ASP A 163 6.13 11.39 -7.28
C ASP A 163 5.79 11.34 -8.78
N PRO A 164 4.80 12.11 -9.25
CA PRO A 164 4.39 12.07 -10.66
C PRO A 164 5.51 12.40 -11.64
N VAL A 165 6.51 13.19 -11.22
CA VAL A 165 7.66 13.59 -12.05
C VAL A 165 8.84 12.66 -11.82
N LYS A 166 9.19 12.37 -10.56
CA LYS A 166 10.40 11.60 -10.25
C LYS A 166 10.20 10.09 -10.41
N GLY A 167 8.99 9.58 -10.21
CA GLY A 167 8.67 8.17 -10.36
C GLY A 167 8.27 7.42 -9.08
N THR A 168 8.16 6.10 -9.19
CA THR A 168 7.75 5.17 -8.11
C THR A 168 8.96 4.56 -7.42
N LEU A 169 8.83 4.22 -6.13
CA LEU A 169 9.90 3.56 -5.37
C LEU A 169 9.86 2.03 -5.52
N GLN A 170 11.02 1.43 -5.75
CA GLN A 170 11.22 -0.01 -5.86
C GLN A 170 12.22 -0.51 -4.82
N PHE A 171 12.12 -1.79 -4.46
CA PHE A 171 13.07 -2.47 -3.59
C PHE A 171 14.18 -3.13 -4.39
N ASP A 172 15.43 -2.75 -4.10
CA ASP A 172 16.61 -3.51 -4.47
C ASP A 172 16.93 -4.49 -3.33
N VAL A 173 16.68 -5.77 -3.62
CA VAL A 173 16.81 -6.88 -2.67
C VAL A 173 18.03 -7.75 -2.95
N SER A 174 18.98 -7.25 -3.75
CA SER A 174 20.18 -7.98 -4.16
C SER A 174 21.14 -8.32 -3.01
N ASP A 175 21.10 -7.55 -1.92
CA ASP A 175 21.95 -7.72 -0.72
C ASP A 175 21.20 -8.37 0.46
N LEU A 176 20.03 -8.95 0.20
CA LEU A 176 19.34 -9.80 1.18
C LEU A 176 19.99 -11.17 1.27
N ALA A 177 20.11 -11.69 2.49
CA ALA A 177 20.61 -13.03 2.72
C ALA A 177 19.80 -14.08 1.93
N LEU A 178 18.46 -13.95 1.92
CA LEU A 178 17.55 -14.85 1.20
C LEU A 178 17.65 -14.78 -0.33
N THR A 179 18.28 -13.74 -0.88
CA THR A 179 18.56 -13.63 -2.33
C THR A 179 19.96 -14.16 -2.62
N LYS A 180 20.92 -13.84 -1.76
CA LYS A 180 22.33 -14.20 -1.91
C LYS A 180 22.88 -14.66 -0.55
N PRO A 181 23.28 -15.94 -0.41
CA PRO A 181 23.93 -16.42 0.80
C PRO A 181 25.10 -15.51 1.21
N GLY A 182 25.09 -15.03 2.46
CA GLY A 182 26.10 -14.08 2.96
C GLY A 182 25.80 -12.60 2.69
N GLY A 183 24.63 -12.27 2.12
CA GLY A 183 24.15 -10.90 1.98
C GLY A 183 24.07 -10.16 3.33
N ARG A 184 24.20 -8.84 3.30
CA ARG A 184 24.23 -7.99 4.51
C ARG A 184 22.84 -7.70 5.09
N ASN A 185 21.80 -8.37 4.59
CA ASN A 185 20.41 -8.18 4.96
C ASN A 185 19.95 -6.73 4.81
N GLN A 186 20.30 -6.14 3.65
CA GLN A 186 19.97 -4.77 3.30
C GLN A 186 18.96 -4.73 2.16
N ILE A 187 17.97 -3.87 2.28
CA ILE A 187 17.08 -3.48 1.18
C ILE A 187 17.43 -2.04 0.83
N ARG A 188 17.80 -1.77 -0.41
CA ARG A 188 17.99 -0.39 -0.88
C ARG A 188 16.75 0.05 -1.63
N LEU A 189 16.38 1.31 -1.50
CA LEU A 189 15.36 1.89 -2.37
C LEU A 189 16.00 2.41 -3.64
N ARG A 190 15.27 2.24 -4.74
CA ARG A 190 15.54 2.88 -6.02
C ARG A 190 14.28 3.58 -6.49
N ARG A 191 14.44 4.54 -7.39
CA ARG A 191 13.32 5.20 -8.05
C ARG A 191 13.26 4.79 -9.51
N LEU A 192 12.16 4.14 -9.90
CA LEU A 192 11.83 3.87 -11.30
C LEU A 192 11.23 5.14 -11.89
N LYS A 193 11.85 5.69 -12.93
CA LYS A 193 11.36 6.90 -13.59
C LYS A 193 10.02 6.63 -14.28
N ASN A 194 9.11 7.59 -14.14
CA ASN A 194 7.83 7.57 -14.85
C ASN A 194 8.03 7.83 -16.35
N LYS A 195 7.14 7.28 -17.18
CA LYS A 195 7.00 7.67 -18.58
C LYS A 195 6.13 8.93 -18.66
N LEU A 196 6.79 10.07 -18.85
CA LEU A 196 6.17 11.38 -18.94
C LEU A 196 5.88 11.76 -20.40
N ASP A 197 4.80 12.50 -20.60
CA ASP A 197 4.43 13.09 -21.87
C ASP A 197 3.68 14.42 -21.65
N LYS A 198 3.28 15.09 -22.73
CA LYS A 198 2.47 16.31 -22.71
C LYS A 198 1.24 16.14 -23.57
N GLN A 199 0.14 16.73 -23.15
CA GLN A 199 -1.11 16.77 -23.93
C GLN A 199 -1.75 18.15 -23.82
N GLU A 200 -2.20 18.69 -24.95
CA GLU A 200 -3.04 19.88 -24.97
C GLU A 200 -4.47 19.53 -24.55
N ILE A 201 -4.96 20.20 -23.51
CA ILE A 201 -6.28 20.00 -22.93
C ILE A 201 -6.86 21.39 -22.63
N ASP A 202 -7.99 21.70 -23.26
CA ASP A 202 -8.65 23.02 -23.24
C ASP A 202 -7.70 24.17 -23.61
N GLY A 203 -6.88 23.99 -24.66
CA GLY A 203 -5.91 24.98 -25.12
C GLY A 203 -4.67 25.15 -24.23
N ILE A 204 -4.51 24.33 -23.19
CA ILE A 204 -3.36 24.38 -22.28
C ILE A 204 -2.59 23.07 -22.37
N THR A 205 -1.29 23.14 -22.66
CA THR A 205 -0.40 21.97 -22.59
C THR A 205 -0.18 21.55 -21.14
N ARG A 206 -0.58 20.32 -20.80
CA ARG A 206 -0.48 19.76 -19.46
C ARG A 206 0.50 18.58 -19.45
N PRO A 207 1.33 18.42 -18.39
CA PRO A 207 2.11 17.22 -18.19
C PRO A 207 1.18 16.05 -17.84
N ILE A 208 1.45 14.91 -18.45
CA ILE A 208 0.74 13.65 -18.23
C ILE A 208 1.74 12.54 -17.95
N VAL A 209 1.33 11.54 -17.16
CA VAL A 209 2.15 10.38 -16.81
C VAL A 209 1.42 9.11 -17.22
N ALA A 210 2.13 8.17 -17.86
CA ALA A 210 1.57 6.89 -18.25
C ALA A 210 1.20 6.07 -17.01
N ILE A 211 0.13 5.28 -17.12
CA ILE A 211 -0.33 4.41 -16.04
C ILE A 211 0.12 2.98 -16.35
N GLY A 212 0.71 2.31 -15.36
CA GLY A 212 1.21 0.95 -15.53
C GLY A 212 1.51 0.22 -14.22
N ASP A 213 1.63 -1.10 -14.31
CA ASP A 213 2.05 -1.96 -13.20
C ASP A 213 3.57 -2.09 -13.23
N ALA A 214 4.22 -1.37 -12.33
CA ALA A 214 5.65 -1.48 -12.13
C ALA A 214 5.98 -2.63 -11.18
N SER A 215 7.08 -3.33 -11.44
CA SER A 215 7.60 -4.34 -10.51
C SER A 215 7.91 -3.71 -9.15
N VAL A 216 7.58 -4.43 -8.07
CA VAL A 216 7.95 -4.07 -6.69
C VAL A 216 9.47 -4.12 -6.49
N PHE A 217 10.14 -5.02 -7.22
CA PHE A 217 11.59 -5.17 -7.21
C PHE A 217 12.25 -4.38 -8.35
N VAL A 218 13.49 -3.95 -8.14
CA VAL A 218 14.28 -3.28 -9.19
C VAL A 218 14.32 -4.12 -10.46
N GLY A 219 14.00 -3.46 -11.56
CA GLY A 219 13.99 -3.99 -12.92
C GLY A 219 13.25 -3.03 -13.85
N ASP A 220 13.57 -3.08 -15.14
CA ASP A 220 13.04 -2.16 -16.15
C ASP A 220 11.68 -2.61 -16.73
N TRP A 221 11.00 -3.53 -16.05
CA TRP A 221 9.71 -4.03 -16.50
C TRP A 221 8.57 -3.20 -15.93
N THR A 222 7.75 -2.66 -16.82
CA THR A 222 6.48 -2.02 -16.48
C THR A 222 5.45 -2.41 -17.53
N GLN A 223 4.34 -2.97 -17.07
CA GLN A 223 3.20 -3.25 -17.95
C GLN A 223 2.32 -2.00 -18.04
N TRP A 224 2.45 -1.26 -19.14
CA TRP A 224 1.63 -0.08 -19.39
C TRP A 224 0.21 -0.45 -19.78
N ILE A 225 -0.77 0.25 -19.23
CA ILE A 225 -2.19 0.02 -19.52
C ILE A 225 -2.50 0.46 -20.95
N GLN A 226 -3.19 -0.41 -21.69
CA GLN A 226 -3.88 -0.07 -22.93
C GLN A 226 -5.38 0.01 -22.66
N PHE A 227 -5.97 1.15 -22.99
CA PHE A 227 -7.41 1.40 -22.86
C PHE A 227 -8.08 1.06 -24.19
N ASP A 228 -8.93 0.04 -24.16
CA ASP A 228 -9.71 -0.46 -25.29
C ASP A 228 -11.15 0.06 -25.18
N PRO A 229 -11.56 1.05 -25.99
CA PRO A 229 -12.91 1.61 -25.92
C PRO A 229 -14.00 0.60 -26.30
N ALA A 230 -13.72 -0.33 -27.23
CA ALA A 230 -14.69 -1.32 -27.67
C ALA A 230 -15.04 -2.29 -26.53
N ARG A 231 -14.05 -2.67 -25.71
CA ARG A 231 -14.24 -3.49 -24.49
C ARG A 231 -15.24 -2.86 -23.51
N PHE A 232 -15.41 -1.54 -23.53
CA PHE A 232 -16.27 -0.79 -22.62
C PHE A 232 -17.56 -0.27 -23.27
N GLY A 233 -17.87 -0.69 -24.50
CA GLY A 233 -19.08 -0.25 -25.21
C GLY A 233 -19.08 1.24 -25.57
N ILE A 234 -17.91 1.85 -25.69
CA ILE A 234 -17.76 3.25 -26.07
C ILE A 234 -17.91 3.36 -27.59
N THR A 235 -19.07 3.81 -28.06
CA THR A 235 -19.43 3.85 -29.50
C THR A 235 -19.39 5.23 -30.13
N HIS A 236 -19.33 6.29 -29.32
CA HIS A 236 -19.29 7.68 -29.80
C HIS A 236 -17.89 8.11 -30.28
N ILE A 237 -16.90 7.24 -30.16
CA ILE A 237 -15.55 7.41 -30.68
C ILE A 237 -15.35 6.36 -31.77
N SER A 238 -14.97 6.81 -32.97
CA SER A 238 -14.84 5.95 -34.15
C SER A 238 -13.59 5.06 -34.10
N ASP A 239 -12.57 5.48 -33.37
CA ASP A 239 -11.34 4.70 -33.19
C ASP A 239 -11.55 3.64 -32.10
N THR A 240 -11.45 2.38 -32.51
CA THR A 240 -11.66 1.20 -31.66
C THR A 240 -10.35 0.58 -31.18
N GLU A 241 -9.20 1.11 -31.58
CA GLU A 241 -7.91 0.54 -31.20
C GLU A 241 -7.62 0.78 -29.72
N ALA A 242 -6.97 -0.20 -29.08
CA ALA A 242 -6.46 -0.06 -27.75
C ALA A 242 -5.26 0.89 -27.74
N LYS A 243 -5.30 1.93 -26.89
CA LYS A 243 -4.28 2.99 -26.84
C LYS A 243 -3.80 3.24 -25.41
N PRO A 244 -2.58 3.77 -25.20
CA PRO A 244 -2.03 3.95 -23.87
C PRO A 244 -2.86 4.92 -23.03
N LEU A 245 -3.04 4.58 -21.74
CA LEU A 245 -3.72 5.41 -20.76
C LEU A 245 -2.72 6.26 -19.96
N TYR A 246 -2.99 7.56 -19.90
CA TYR A 246 -2.23 8.53 -19.13
C TYR A 246 -3.11 9.22 -18.09
N ILE A 247 -2.49 9.84 -17.09
CA ILE A 247 -3.16 10.64 -16.08
C ILE A 247 -2.48 12.01 -15.91
N GLN A 248 -3.28 13.05 -15.76
CA GLN A 248 -2.79 14.38 -15.42
C GLN A 248 -2.36 14.46 -13.94
N HIS A 249 -1.34 15.26 -13.67
CA HIS A 249 -0.98 15.64 -12.30
C HIS A 249 -2.16 16.26 -11.53
N HIS A 250 -3.03 17.00 -12.22
CA HIS A 250 -4.24 17.58 -11.62
C HIS A 250 -5.18 16.50 -11.08
N ALA A 251 -5.43 15.43 -11.83
CA ALA A 251 -6.29 14.33 -11.41
C ALA A 251 -5.75 13.62 -10.16
N LEU A 252 -4.44 13.40 -10.10
CA LEU A 252 -3.77 12.81 -8.94
C LEU A 252 -3.94 13.67 -7.68
N ASN A 253 -3.77 14.99 -7.80
CA ASN A 253 -3.96 15.91 -6.68
C ASN A 253 -5.43 15.98 -6.25
N ARG A 254 -6.38 15.98 -7.20
CA ARG A 254 -7.82 15.93 -6.89
C ARG A 254 -8.22 14.65 -6.19
N PHE A 255 -7.65 13.51 -6.59
CA PHE A 255 -7.84 12.26 -5.88
C PHE A 255 -7.35 12.37 -4.44
N GLU A 256 -6.12 12.83 -4.22
CA GLU A 256 -5.54 12.94 -2.87
C GLU A 256 -6.33 13.89 -1.96
N GLU A 257 -6.69 15.07 -2.48
CA GLU A 257 -7.50 16.08 -1.79
C GLU A 257 -8.88 15.55 -1.36
N ARG A 258 -9.53 14.76 -2.21
CA ARG A 258 -10.95 14.38 -2.03
C ARG A 258 -11.13 13.01 -1.38
N SER A 259 -10.21 12.07 -1.62
CA SER A 259 -10.32 10.69 -1.14
C SER A 259 -9.68 10.47 0.23
N TYR A 260 -8.88 11.42 0.72
CA TYR A 260 -8.02 11.25 1.90
C TYR A 260 -7.05 10.05 1.77
N SER A 261 -6.67 9.72 0.52
CA SER A 261 -5.71 8.66 0.19
C SER A 261 -4.52 9.22 -0.60
N PRO A 262 -3.28 8.74 -0.36
CA PRO A 262 -2.11 9.17 -1.12
C PRO A 262 -2.26 8.95 -2.62
N LYS A 263 -1.84 9.93 -3.44
CA LYS A 263 -2.00 9.87 -4.90
C LYS A 263 -1.33 8.66 -5.58
N GLY A 264 -0.26 8.09 -5.02
CA GLY A 264 0.40 6.91 -5.61
C GLY A 264 -0.48 5.66 -5.63
N TYR A 265 -1.45 5.56 -4.73
CA TYR A 265 -2.40 4.45 -4.74
C TYR A 265 -3.25 4.41 -6.01
N VAL A 266 -3.43 5.54 -6.70
CA VAL A 266 -4.13 5.59 -7.99
C VAL A 266 -3.41 4.77 -9.05
N GLN A 267 -2.07 4.82 -9.08
CA GLN A 267 -1.27 4.06 -10.06
C GLN A 267 -1.50 2.57 -9.88
N VAL A 268 -1.34 2.07 -8.65
CA VAL A 268 -1.57 0.66 -8.33
C VAL A 268 -3.02 0.26 -8.55
N TYR A 269 -3.97 1.09 -8.11
CA TYR A 269 -5.40 0.81 -8.30
C TYR A 269 -5.76 0.64 -9.77
N LEU A 270 -5.43 1.63 -10.61
CA LEU A 270 -5.76 1.59 -12.03
C LEU A 270 -5.01 0.45 -12.73
N ALA A 271 -3.70 0.29 -12.46
CA ALA A 271 -2.92 -0.79 -13.05
C ALA A 271 -3.48 -2.18 -12.72
N LYS A 272 -3.70 -2.48 -11.44
CA LYS A 272 -4.24 -3.77 -11.01
C LYS A 272 -5.65 -4.01 -11.53
N THR A 273 -6.51 -2.98 -11.54
CA THR A 273 -7.88 -3.11 -12.03
C THR A 273 -7.94 -3.40 -13.54
N PHE A 274 -7.11 -2.72 -14.35
CA PHE A 274 -7.11 -2.94 -15.80
C PHE A 274 -6.43 -4.26 -16.21
N ILE A 275 -5.35 -4.66 -15.52
CA ILE A 275 -4.55 -5.84 -15.87
C ILE A 275 -5.15 -7.13 -15.31
N HIS A 276 -5.60 -7.12 -14.05
CA HIS A 276 -6.07 -8.33 -13.36
C HIS A 276 -7.57 -8.34 -13.09
N GLY A 277 -8.24 -7.21 -13.31
CA GLY A 277 -9.67 -7.04 -13.00
C GLY A 277 -10.53 -6.72 -14.21
N LYS A 278 -11.72 -6.20 -13.89
CA LYS A 278 -12.67 -5.65 -14.85
C LYS A 278 -13.02 -4.24 -14.37
N PRO A 279 -12.39 -3.18 -14.93
CA PRO A 279 -12.74 -1.83 -14.53
C PRO A 279 -14.20 -1.55 -14.91
N GLU A 280 -14.94 -0.91 -14.01
CA GLU A 280 -16.25 -0.37 -14.32
C GLU A 280 -16.06 0.95 -15.05
N VAL A 281 -16.45 0.96 -16.32
CA VAL A 281 -16.36 2.12 -17.21
C VAL A 281 -17.76 2.40 -17.73
N ILE A 282 -18.21 3.65 -17.60
CA ILE A 282 -19.52 4.08 -18.06
C ILE A 282 -19.38 5.29 -18.99
N VAL A 283 -20.33 5.42 -19.91
CA VAL A 283 -20.53 6.66 -20.67
C VAL A 283 -21.68 7.41 -20.04
N TYR A 284 -21.41 8.57 -19.47
CA TYR A 284 -22.40 9.41 -18.80
C TYR A 284 -22.40 10.80 -19.43
N ARG A 285 -23.54 11.23 -19.98
CA ARG A 285 -23.68 12.53 -20.68
C ARG A 285 -22.57 12.78 -21.72
N GLY A 286 -22.21 11.74 -22.47
CA GLY A 286 -21.15 11.80 -23.49
C GLY A 286 -19.72 11.81 -22.95
N GLN A 287 -19.53 11.64 -21.63
CA GLN A 287 -18.22 11.56 -20.99
C GLN A 287 -17.90 10.12 -20.60
N VAL A 288 -16.63 9.74 -20.73
CA VAL A 288 -16.14 8.42 -20.28
C VAL A 288 -15.67 8.54 -18.83
N LEU A 289 -16.26 7.73 -17.95
CA LEU A 289 -15.95 7.69 -16.53
C LEU A 289 -15.44 6.30 -16.15
N ILE A 290 -14.29 6.23 -15.49
CA ILE A 290 -13.81 5.01 -14.84
C ILE A 290 -14.17 5.10 -13.35
N ALA A 291 -15.03 4.22 -12.86
CA ALA A 291 -15.36 4.18 -11.44
C ALA A 291 -14.11 3.88 -10.61
N CYS A 292 -13.96 4.60 -9.49
CA CYS A 292 -12.84 4.47 -8.58
C CYS A 292 -13.31 3.88 -7.26
N TYR A 293 -12.69 2.76 -6.89
CA TYR A 293 -12.93 2.05 -5.66
C TYR A 293 -11.71 2.12 -4.76
N CYS A 294 -11.94 2.43 -3.49
CA CYS A 294 -10.95 2.22 -2.44
C CYS A 294 -11.41 1.08 -1.54
N ALA A 295 -10.58 0.03 -1.44
CA ALA A 295 -10.99 -1.28 -0.96
C ALA A 295 -12.21 -1.80 -1.75
N ARG A 296 -13.39 -1.85 -1.11
CA ARG A 296 -14.66 -2.27 -1.72
C ARG A 296 -15.67 -1.14 -1.92
N HIS A 297 -15.28 0.09 -1.58
CA HIS A 297 -16.19 1.24 -1.55
C HIS A 297 -15.93 2.12 -2.77
N LYS A 298 -16.97 2.37 -3.57
CA LYS A 298 -16.90 3.34 -4.65
C LYS A 298 -16.76 4.73 -4.03
N ILE A 299 -15.81 5.52 -4.48
CA ILE A 299 -15.57 6.86 -3.91
C ILE A 299 -15.66 7.97 -4.95
N GLY A 300 -15.73 7.63 -6.24
CA GLY A 300 -15.77 8.61 -7.30
C GLY A 300 -15.50 8.00 -8.66
N TYR A 301 -15.15 8.87 -9.60
CA TYR A 301 -14.84 8.51 -10.98
C TYR A 301 -13.63 9.29 -11.48
N PHE A 302 -12.84 8.66 -12.34
CA PHE A 302 -11.87 9.35 -13.18
C PHE A 302 -12.52 9.72 -14.51
N LEU A 303 -12.52 11.02 -14.82
CA LEU A 303 -12.98 11.53 -16.12
C LEU A 303 -11.89 11.32 -17.17
N VAL A 304 -12.23 10.64 -18.25
CA VAL A 304 -11.29 10.28 -19.33
C VAL A 304 -11.71 10.95 -20.64
N SER A 305 -10.71 11.46 -21.37
CA SER A 305 -10.89 11.97 -22.73
C SER A 305 -9.94 11.28 -23.70
N TYR A 306 -10.41 11.16 -24.95
CA TYR A 306 -9.64 10.66 -26.07
C TYR A 306 -8.90 11.80 -26.77
N HIS A 307 -7.63 11.58 -27.12
CA HIS A 307 -6.76 12.56 -27.76
C HIS A 307 -6.06 12.03 -29.03
N GLY A 308 -6.68 11.06 -29.72
CA GLY A 308 -6.17 10.51 -30.99
C GLY A 308 -5.20 9.36 -30.80
N ASP A 309 -4.02 9.60 -30.22
CA ASP A 309 -3.01 8.55 -30.01
C ASP A 309 -3.01 8.00 -28.57
N LYS A 310 -3.78 8.60 -27.66
CA LYS A 310 -3.85 8.22 -26.24
C LYS A 310 -5.17 8.57 -25.57
N TRP A 311 -5.39 7.96 -24.42
CA TRP A 311 -6.44 8.30 -23.47
C TRP A 311 -5.85 9.05 -22.28
N VAL A 312 -6.55 10.08 -21.79
CA VAL A 312 -6.07 10.90 -20.68
C VAL A 312 -7.12 11.03 -19.60
N ILE A 313 -6.77 10.62 -18.38
CA ILE A 313 -7.51 10.95 -17.17
C ILE A 313 -7.24 12.41 -16.81
N ARG A 314 -8.29 13.23 -16.88
CA ARG A 314 -8.23 14.69 -16.70
C ARG A 314 -8.41 15.10 -15.24
N THR A 315 -9.32 14.46 -14.54
CA THR A 315 -9.64 14.80 -13.15
C THR A 315 -10.25 13.62 -12.42
N PHE A 316 -10.28 13.73 -11.10
CA PHE A 316 -11.03 12.84 -10.22
C PHE A 316 -12.28 13.58 -9.73
N LEU A 317 -13.45 13.00 -9.97
CA LEU A 317 -14.75 13.47 -9.51
C LEU A 317 -15.16 12.62 -8.30
N PHE A 318 -15.36 13.24 -7.14
CA PHE A 318 -15.94 12.57 -5.98
C PHE A 318 -17.43 12.28 -6.24
N LEU A 319 -18.03 11.31 -5.56
CA LEU A 319 -19.41 10.91 -5.86
C LEU A 319 -20.41 12.08 -5.85
N THR A 320 -20.24 13.02 -4.92
CA THR A 320 -21.13 14.19 -4.79
C THR A 320 -20.86 15.31 -5.80
N ASN A 321 -19.79 15.23 -6.60
CA ASN A 321 -19.45 16.27 -7.56
C ASN A 321 -20.41 16.28 -8.76
N GLU A 322 -20.66 17.47 -9.29
CA GLU A 322 -21.26 17.63 -10.61
C GLU A 322 -20.43 16.87 -11.68
N GLY A 323 -21.14 16.22 -12.61
CA GLY A 323 -20.54 15.38 -13.65
C GLY A 323 -20.56 13.88 -13.33
N THR A 324 -20.94 13.49 -12.12
CA THR A 324 -21.22 12.08 -11.78
C THR A 324 -22.73 11.79 -11.86
N PRO A 325 -23.12 10.51 -12.01
CA PRO A 325 -24.51 10.09 -11.86
C PRO A 325 -25.08 10.46 -10.48
N GLU A 326 -24.31 10.25 -9.42
CA GLU A 326 -24.72 10.50 -8.04
C GLU A 326 -24.88 12.00 -7.74
N GLY A 327 -23.97 12.85 -8.23
CA GLY A 327 -24.05 14.31 -8.08
C GLY A 327 -25.24 14.89 -8.83
N THR A 328 -25.58 14.34 -10.01
CA THR A 328 -26.83 14.68 -10.69
C THR A 328 -28.03 14.33 -9.84
N LYS A 329 -28.01 13.17 -9.17
CA LYS A 329 -29.12 12.76 -8.31
C LYS A 329 -29.27 13.66 -7.08
N LEU A 330 -28.17 14.10 -6.48
CA LEU A 330 -28.20 15.10 -5.40
C LEU A 330 -28.78 16.43 -5.86
N LYS A 331 -28.44 16.89 -7.06
CA LYS A 331 -29.03 18.09 -7.66
C LYS A 331 -30.54 17.95 -7.85
N GLU A 332 -31.02 16.80 -8.31
CA GLU A 332 -32.46 16.51 -8.46
C GLU A 332 -33.20 16.49 -7.11
N LEU A 333 -32.57 15.95 -6.05
CA LEU A 333 -33.23 15.74 -4.76
C LEU A 333 -33.26 17.00 -3.88
N VAL A 334 -32.19 17.79 -3.87
CA VAL A 334 -32.04 18.94 -2.96
C VAL A 334 -31.49 20.19 -3.63
N GLY A 335 -31.43 20.22 -4.97
CA GLY A 335 -30.90 21.38 -5.69
C GLY A 335 -29.41 21.62 -5.51
N LEU A 336 -28.64 20.61 -5.05
CA LEU A 336 -27.21 20.77 -4.76
C LEU A 336 -26.42 21.19 -6.02
N GLU A 337 -25.89 22.42 -6.01
CA GLU A 337 -24.99 22.90 -7.05
C GLU A 337 -23.52 22.67 -6.67
N LYS A 338 -22.64 22.82 -7.66
CA LYS A 338 -21.19 22.63 -7.48
C LYS A 338 -20.59 23.51 -6.39
N GLU A 339 -21.02 24.77 -6.29
CA GLU A 339 -20.48 25.69 -5.28
C GLU A 339 -21.01 25.36 -3.88
N ASP A 340 -22.22 24.83 -3.75
CA ASP A 340 -22.75 24.32 -2.48
C ASP A 340 -21.95 23.13 -1.98
N ALA A 341 -21.66 22.16 -2.86
CA ALA A 341 -20.90 20.97 -2.50
C ALA A 341 -19.50 21.31 -1.96
N LYS A 342 -18.86 22.34 -2.54
CA LYS A 342 -17.58 22.87 -2.05
C LYS A 342 -17.75 23.65 -0.75
N TYR A 343 -18.75 24.51 -0.65
CA TYR A 343 -19.03 25.31 0.54
C TYR A 343 -19.26 24.43 1.77
N LEU A 344 -20.05 23.37 1.60
CA LEU A 344 -20.33 22.35 2.62
C LEU A 344 -19.20 21.32 2.77
N MET A 345 -18.18 21.36 1.89
CA MET A 345 -17.05 20.43 1.83
C MET A 345 -17.45 18.96 1.60
N ILE A 346 -18.70 18.70 1.22
CA ILE A 346 -19.20 17.36 0.92
C ILE A 346 -18.67 16.80 -0.41
N ASP A 347 -17.83 17.56 -1.13
CA ASP A 347 -17.03 17.08 -2.26
C ASP A 347 -15.74 16.35 -1.84
N ARG A 348 -15.57 16.08 -0.54
CA ARG A 348 -14.42 15.38 0.04
C ARG A 348 -14.84 14.43 1.15
N VAL A 349 -14.05 13.37 1.33
CA VAL A 349 -14.20 12.39 2.41
C VAL A 349 -14.07 13.02 3.79
N THR A 350 -13.29 14.10 3.92
CA THR A 350 -13.10 14.79 5.20
C THR A 350 -14.42 15.28 5.80
N ALA A 351 -15.40 15.72 5.00
CA ALA A 351 -16.70 16.10 5.55
C ALA A 351 -17.42 14.91 6.20
N PHE A 352 -17.34 13.72 5.61
CA PHE A 352 -17.95 12.50 6.15
C PHE A 352 -17.18 11.96 7.37
N LEU A 353 -15.90 12.32 7.52
CA LEU A 353 -15.12 12.03 8.73
C LEU A 353 -15.41 13.04 9.84
N ASP A 354 -15.43 14.33 9.52
CA ASP A 354 -15.49 15.42 10.50
C ASP A 354 -16.90 15.67 11.02
N TYR A 355 -17.93 15.41 10.22
CA TYR A 355 -19.33 15.67 10.58
C TYR A 355 -20.12 14.37 10.76
N ASP A 356 -21.06 14.35 11.69
CA ASP A 356 -21.90 13.17 11.95
C ASP A 356 -23.01 13.00 10.91
N ILE A 357 -22.63 12.80 9.66
CA ILE A 357 -23.55 12.65 8.52
C ILE A 357 -24.27 11.30 8.57
N GLU A 358 -23.61 10.24 9.06
CA GLU A 358 -24.17 8.87 9.09
C GLU A 358 -25.35 8.74 10.08
N HIS A 359 -25.32 9.46 11.21
CA HIS A 359 -26.39 9.37 12.22
C HIS A 359 -27.50 10.42 12.04
N ASP A 360 -27.33 11.42 11.17
CA ASP A 360 -28.43 12.28 10.75
C ASP A 360 -29.29 11.53 9.72
N GLN A 361 -30.50 11.13 10.13
CA GLN A 361 -31.38 10.31 9.31
C GLN A 361 -31.73 10.95 7.95
N ARG A 362 -31.88 12.29 7.89
CA ARG A 362 -32.22 13.00 6.64
C ARG A 362 -31.03 12.97 5.68
N LEU A 363 -29.85 13.30 6.18
CA LEU A 363 -28.62 13.29 5.37
C LEU A 363 -28.25 11.88 4.91
N ARG A 364 -28.33 10.89 5.81
CA ARG A 364 -28.08 9.50 5.45
C ARG A 364 -28.99 9.03 4.33
N THR A 365 -30.31 9.26 4.47
CA THR A 365 -31.30 8.87 3.46
C THR A 365 -31.04 9.57 2.13
N LEU A 366 -30.67 10.85 2.14
CA LEU A 366 -30.29 11.59 0.93
C LEU A 366 -29.10 10.95 0.21
N PHE A 367 -27.99 10.72 0.93
CA PHE A 367 -26.78 10.16 0.32
C PHE A 367 -26.96 8.71 -0.13
N GLU A 368 -27.71 7.88 0.61
CA GLU A 368 -28.03 6.51 0.18
C GLU A 368 -28.90 6.52 -1.09
N THR A 369 -29.97 7.33 -1.12
CA THR A 369 -30.87 7.47 -2.27
C THR A 369 -30.14 8.00 -3.51
N ALA A 370 -29.17 8.91 -3.31
CA ALA A 370 -28.34 9.43 -4.39
C ALA A 370 -27.23 8.48 -4.86
N GLY A 371 -27.06 7.31 -4.25
CA GLY A 371 -26.00 6.34 -4.60
C GLY A 371 -24.64 6.60 -3.94
N CYS A 372 -24.55 7.56 -3.03
CA CYS A 372 -23.35 7.91 -2.27
C CYS A 372 -23.14 7.07 -1.00
N GLY A 373 -24.06 6.16 -0.64
CA GLY A 373 -24.01 5.42 0.63
C GLY A 373 -22.75 4.59 0.87
N SER A 374 -22.02 4.23 -0.20
CA SER A 374 -20.73 3.53 -0.08
C SER A 374 -19.65 4.33 0.68
N LEU A 375 -19.77 5.66 0.74
CA LEU A 375 -18.87 6.53 1.51
C LEU A 375 -18.92 6.26 3.01
N PHE A 376 -20.09 5.89 3.56
CA PHE A 376 -20.22 5.53 4.98
C PHE A 376 -19.41 4.27 5.33
N GLY A 377 -19.29 3.34 4.38
CA GLY A 377 -18.41 2.19 4.55
C GLY A 377 -16.92 2.57 4.41
N TYR A 378 -16.61 3.49 3.51
CA TYR A 378 -15.23 3.95 3.29
C TYR A 378 -14.66 4.69 4.49
N ILE A 379 -15.43 5.57 5.14
CA ILE A 379 -14.96 6.34 6.30
C ILE A 379 -14.58 5.45 7.50
N LYS A 380 -15.17 4.26 7.60
CA LYS A 380 -14.86 3.26 8.66
C LYS A 380 -13.47 2.66 8.53
N LEU A 381 -12.78 2.89 7.41
CA LEU A 381 -11.38 2.49 7.23
C LEU A 381 -10.40 3.45 7.93
N PHE A 382 -10.88 4.60 8.39
CA PHE A 382 -10.07 5.60 9.07
C PHE A 382 -10.38 5.61 10.58
N VAL A 383 -9.36 5.93 11.37
CA VAL A 383 -9.56 6.14 12.81
C VAL A 383 -10.25 7.48 13.01
N ARG A 384 -11.49 7.43 13.50
CA ARG A 384 -12.27 8.63 13.85
C ARG A 384 -12.03 8.93 15.34
N PRO A 385 -11.51 10.10 15.72
CA PRO A 385 -11.49 10.50 17.12
C PRO A 385 -12.95 10.80 17.52
N GLU A 386 -13.57 9.93 18.32
CA GLU A 386 -14.97 10.05 18.73
C GLU A 386 -15.27 11.41 19.38
N ASP A 387 -14.29 11.98 20.09
CA ASP A 387 -14.41 13.26 20.82
C ASP A 387 -14.43 14.52 19.93
N ASN A 388 -14.17 14.40 18.61
CA ASN A 388 -14.02 15.55 17.70
C ASN A 388 -15.03 15.58 16.54
N VAL A 389 -16.04 14.71 16.56
CA VAL A 389 -17.07 14.69 15.52
C VAL A 389 -18.01 15.89 15.68
N LYS A 390 -18.09 16.72 14.65
CA LYS A 390 -18.95 17.90 14.60
C LYS A 390 -20.39 17.52 14.28
N ASN A 391 -21.32 18.28 14.85
CA ASN A 391 -22.74 18.17 14.51
C ASN A 391 -22.99 18.54 13.03
N SER A 392 -23.70 17.66 12.31
CA SER A 392 -24.06 17.80 10.89
C SER A 392 -25.29 18.69 10.64
N ALA A 393 -25.92 19.24 11.68
CA ALA A 393 -27.09 20.11 11.58
C ALA A 393 -26.88 21.33 10.66
N SER A 394 -25.65 21.86 10.58
CA SER A 394 -25.34 22.95 9.65
C SER A 394 -25.50 22.54 8.18
N ILE A 395 -25.08 21.31 7.83
CA ILE A 395 -25.22 20.73 6.50
C ILE A 395 -26.70 20.42 6.25
N ALA A 396 -27.37 19.77 7.20
CA ALA A 396 -28.79 19.44 7.08
C ALA A 396 -29.66 20.69 6.88
N ASN A 397 -29.45 21.73 7.69
CA ASN A 397 -30.22 22.97 7.60
C ASN A 397 -29.97 23.73 6.29
N TYR A 398 -28.77 23.64 5.72
CA TYR A 398 -28.48 24.24 4.42
C TYR A 398 -29.25 23.53 3.30
N LEU A 399 -29.26 22.20 3.31
CA LEU A 399 -29.84 21.39 2.23
C LEU A 399 -31.37 21.27 2.32
N PHE A 400 -31.93 21.30 3.53
CA PHE A 400 -33.34 21.00 3.78
C PHE A 400 -34.13 22.18 4.34
N GLY A 401 -33.47 23.29 4.70
CA GLY A 401 -34.08 24.32 5.55
C GLY A 401 -34.09 23.92 7.03
N LYS A 402 -34.60 24.82 7.89
CA LYS A 402 -34.74 24.50 9.32
C LYS A 402 -35.82 23.43 9.50
N ALA A 403 -35.68 22.61 10.54
CA ALA A 403 -36.58 21.47 10.79
C ALA A 403 -38.07 21.87 10.90
N ASP A 404 -38.38 23.12 11.22
CA ASP A 404 -39.74 23.65 11.33
C ASP A 404 -40.47 23.77 9.97
N ASP A 405 -39.77 23.66 8.84
CA ASP A 405 -40.33 23.80 7.47
C ASP A 405 -40.55 22.45 6.75
N PHE A 406 -40.25 21.31 7.40
CA PHE A 406 -40.16 20.00 6.71
C PHE A 406 -41.40 19.10 6.82
N ASP A 407 -42.37 19.43 7.68
CA ASP A 407 -43.62 18.65 7.80
C ASP A 407 -44.56 18.80 6.58
N GLU A 408 -44.30 19.74 5.67
CA GLU A 408 -45.10 19.93 4.45
C GLU A 408 -44.58 19.16 3.21
N PHE A 409 -43.35 18.64 3.22
CA PHE A 409 -42.73 18.10 1.99
C PHE A 409 -42.74 16.57 1.83
N ILE A 410 -43.26 15.83 2.81
CA ILE A 410 -43.45 14.37 2.72
C ILE A 410 -44.94 14.02 2.90
N GLN A 411 -45.77 14.55 2.01
CA GLN A 411 -47.08 13.98 1.68
C GLN A 411 -47.31 14.03 0.17
N ILE A 412 -46.58 13.21 -0.61
CA ILE A 412 -47.04 12.69 -1.92
C ILE A 412 -46.58 11.24 -2.05
#